data_AF-A0AA38CA49-F1
#
_entry.id   AF-A0AA38CA49-F1
#
_cell.length_a   1.000
_cell.length_b   1.000
_cell.length_c   1.000
_cell.angle_alpha   90.00
_cell.angle_beta   90.00
_cell.angle_gamma   90.00
#
_symmetry.space_group_name_H-M   'P 1'
#
loop_
_entity.id
_entity.type
_entity.pdbx_description
1 polymer ?
#
loop_
_entity_poly.entity_id
_entity_poly.type
_entity_poly.pdbx_seq_one_letter_code
_entity_poly.pdbx_strand_id
1 'polypeptide(L)'
;IGTLSQNAWVAVEAIFLRRITLEYLTVKALPLAIFKTLPLLRFLEIDNCCQLTELPTEFGKGGAFPALEELRLETLIGLNELPDLEEESMKMLKELR
;
A
#
# COMPACT_ATOMS: atom_id res chain seq x y z
N ILE A 1 13.83 -5.98 28.85
CA ILE A 1 14.23 -6.95 27.80
C ILE A 1 12.95 -7.30 27.06
N GLY A 2 12.61 -6.52 26.03
CA GLY A 2 11.37 -6.70 25.27
C GLY A 2 11.67 -7.53 24.03
N THR A 3 11.07 -8.71 23.92
CA THR A 3 11.15 -9.54 22.73
C THR A 3 10.36 -8.88 21.60
N LEU A 4 11.07 -8.21 20.70
CA LEU A 4 10.54 -7.83 19.39
C LEU A 4 10.37 -9.12 18.58
N SER A 5 9.12 -9.47 18.25
CA SER A 5 8.83 -10.64 17.41
C SER A 5 9.52 -10.48 16.04
N GLN A 6 9.77 -11.57 15.33
CA GLN A 6 10.43 -11.58 14.03
C GLN A 6 9.77 -10.62 13.01
N ASN A 7 8.47 -10.37 13.18
CA ASN A 7 7.68 -9.42 12.39
C ASN A 7 8.04 -7.95 12.66
N ALA A 8 8.49 -7.64 13.88
CA ALA A 8 8.91 -6.31 14.26
C ALA A 8 10.26 -5.91 13.64
N TRP A 9 11.16 -6.86 13.39
CA TRP A 9 12.43 -6.57 12.69
C TRP A 9 12.18 -6.19 11.22
N VAL A 10 11.34 -6.95 10.50
CA VAL A 10 10.94 -6.63 9.12
C VAL A 10 10.19 -5.30 9.05
N ALA A 11 9.31 -5.01 10.03
CA ALA A 11 8.60 -3.74 10.11
C ALA A 11 9.55 -2.55 10.35
N VAL A 12 10.58 -2.70 11.19
CA VAL A 12 11.57 -1.64 11.49
C VAL A 12 12.44 -1.33 10.27
N GLU A 13 12.74 -2.30 9.40
CA GLU A 13 13.48 -2.04 8.16
C GLU A 13 12.59 -1.36 7.10
N ALA A 14 11.29 -1.68 7.09
CA ALA A 14 10.35 -1.17 6.10
C ALA A 14 9.95 0.30 6.30
N ILE A 15 10.09 0.87 7.52
CA ILE A 15 9.65 2.26 7.81
C ILE A 15 10.35 3.33 6.96
N PHE A 16 11.53 3.02 6.40
CA PHE A 16 12.31 3.94 5.56
C PHE A 16 12.06 3.75 4.07
N LEU A 17 11.23 2.79 3.66
CA LEU A 17 10.93 2.55 2.26
C LEU A 17 10.17 3.74 1.67
N ARG A 18 10.74 4.29 0.60
CA ARG A 18 10.15 5.41 -0.15
C ARG A 18 9.49 4.97 -1.45
N ARG A 19 9.86 3.80 -1.97
CA ARG A 19 9.40 3.25 -3.24
C ARG A 19 9.16 1.77 -3.07
N ILE A 20 7.98 1.31 -3.46
CA ILE A 20 7.62 -0.10 -3.56
C ILE A 20 6.99 -0.32 -4.92
N THR A 21 7.41 -1.38 -5.59
CA THR A 21 6.82 -1.89 -6.81
C THR A 21 6.44 -3.34 -6.56
N LEU A 22 5.16 -3.67 -6.76
CA LEU A 22 4.58 -4.99 -6.57
C LEU A 22 4.13 -5.50 -7.93
N GLU A 23 4.83 -6.48 -8.47
CA GLU A 23 4.54 -7.02 -9.80
C GLU A 23 4.19 -8.50 -9.72
N TYR A 24 3.24 -8.93 -10.57
CA TYR A 24 2.88 -10.35 -10.75
C TYR A 24 2.46 -11.06 -9.45
N LEU A 25 1.91 -10.33 -8.47
CA LEU A 25 1.43 -10.96 -7.25
C LEU A 25 0.17 -11.79 -7.55
N THR A 26 0.16 -13.01 -7.02
CA THR A 26 -0.97 -13.94 -7.13
C THR A 26 -1.91 -13.86 -5.93
N VAL A 27 -1.80 -12.81 -5.11
CA VAL A 27 -2.61 -12.63 -3.91
C VAL A 27 -3.94 -11.96 -4.26
N LYS A 28 -5.01 -12.35 -3.55
CA LYS A 28 -6.35 -11.77 -3.75
C LYS A 28 -6.53 -10.39 -3.13
N ALA A 29 -5.77 -10.11 -2.07
CA ALA A 29 -5.78 -8.86 -1.34
C ALA A 29 -4.37 -8.55 -0.83
N LEU A 30 -4.04 -7.27 -0.70
CA LEU A 30 -2.80 -6.82 -0.07
C LEU A 30 -2.89 -6.91 1.46
N PRO A 31 -1.78 -7.24 2.16
CA PRO A 31 -1.80 -7.35 3.60
C PRO A 31 -2.03 -5.99 4.27
N LEU A 32 -2.96 -5.92 5.22
CA LEU A 32 -3.31 -4.68 5.93
C LEU A 32 -2.13 -3.96 6.61
N ALA A 33 -1.07 -4.70 6.93
CA ALA A 33 0.10 -4.18 7.61
C ALA A 33 0.85 -3.12 6.79
N ILE A 34 0.91 -3.24 5.45
CA ILE A 34 1.72 -2.34 4.61
C ILE A 34 1.23 -0.89 4.69
N PHE A 35 -0.08 -0.68 4.87
CA PHE A 35 -0.69 0.64 4.96
C PHE A 35 -0.30 1.41 6.23
N LYS A 36 0.06 0.69 7.30
CA LYS A 36 0.43 1.27 8.60
C LYS A 36 1.94 1.30 8.85
N THR A 37 2.70 0.39 8.23
CA THR A 37 4.14 0.24 8.50
C THR A 37 5.03 1.07 7.60
N LEU A 38 4.47 1.77 6.59
CA LEU A 38 5.22 2.51 5.58
C LEU A 38 4.90 4.02 5.59
N PRO A 39 5.16 4.75 6.69
CA PRO A 39 4.80 6.16 6.81
C PRO A 39 5.57 7.08 5.86
N LEU A 40 6.71 6.63 5.32
CA LEU A 40 7.58 7.40 4.42
C LEU A 40 7.47 6.99 2.95
N LEU A 41 6.53 6.11 2.61
CA LEU A 41 6.35 5.67 1.23
C LEU A 41 5.86 6.83 0.37
N ARG A 42 6.58 7.11 -0.71
CA ARG A 42 6.29 8.19 -1.67
C ARG A 42 5.80 7.66 -3.01
N PHE A 43 6.21 6.45 -3.38
CA PHE A 43 5.82 5.79 -4.61
C PHE A 43 5.35 4.37 -4.33
N LEU A 44 4.15 4.03 -4.81
CA LEU A 44 3.60 2.69 -4.82
C LEU A 44 3.14 2.35 -6.23
N GLU A 45 3.69 1.28 -6.78
CA GLU A 45 3.25 0.71 -8.04
C GLU A 45 2.81 -0.72 -7.82
N ILE A 46 1.63 -1.04 -8.32
CA ILE A 46 1.08 -2.39 -8.36
C ILE A 46 0.76 -2.69 -9.81
N ASP A 47 1.53 -3.58 -10.42
CA ASP A 47 1.37 -3.95 -11.82
C ASP A 47 1.17 -5.47 -11.98
N ASN A 48 0.38 -5.85 -12.96
CA ASN A 48 0.17 -7.22 -13.40
C ASN A 48 -0.25 -8.20 -12.28
N CYS A 49 -0.91 -7.69 -11.24
CA CYS A 49 -1.44 -8.48 -10.12
C CYS A 49 -2.85 -8.96 -10.47
N CYS A 50 -2.98 -9.81 -11.49
CA CYS A 50 -4.27 -10.22 -12.07
C CYS A 50 -5.23 -10.93 -11.11
N GLN A 51 -4.73 -11.47 -10.01
CA GLN A 51 -5.53 -12.15 -8.98
C GLN A 51 -5.99 -11.19 -7.88
N LEU A 52 -5.49 -9.96 -7.84
CA LEU A 52 -5.87 -8.95 -6.85
C LEU A 52 -7.27 -8.46 -7.18
N THR A 53 -8.25 -8.85 -6.37
CA THR A 53 -9.67 -8.56 -6.60
C THR A 53 -10.18 -7.38 -5.80
N GLU A 54 -9.52 -7.07 -4.70
CA GLU A 54 -9.88 -6.00 -3.78
C GLU A 54 -8.64 -5.34 -3.20
N LEU A 55 -8.70 -4.02 -3.03
CA LEU A 55 -7.84 -3.30 -2.11
C LEU A 55 -8.58 -3.19 -0.78
N PRO A 56 -7.91 -3.42 0.36
CA PRO A 56 -8.56 -3.33 1.66
C PRO A 56 -9.09 -1.92 1.91
N THR A 57 -10.20 -1.80 2.64
CA THR A 57 -10.81 -0.50 2.94
C THR A 57 -9.85 0.50 3.58
N GLU A 58 -8.87 0.00 4.34
CA GLU A 58 -7.79 0.75 4.97
C GLU A 58 -6.94 1.51 3.97
N PHE A 59 -6.91 1.11 2.69
CA PHE A 59 -6.26 1.85 1.61
C PHE A 59 -6.84 3.26 1.45
N GLY A 60 -8.16 3.41 1.66
CA GLY A 60 -8.88 4.67 1.52
C GLY A 60 -9.10 5.44 2.82
N LYS A 61 -8.68 4.90 3.98
CA LYS A 61 -8.91 5.53 5.28
C LYS A 61 -7.87 6.58 5.65
N GLY A 62 -8.28 7.54 6.47
CA GLY A 62 -7.39 8.56 7.02
C GLY A 62 -6.13 7.98 7.69
N GLY A 63 -4.97 8.51 7.32
CA GLY A 63 -3.66 8.07 7.83
C GLY A 63 -3.01 6.92 7.06
N ALA A 64 -3.68 6.34 6.06
CA ALA A 64 -3.02 5.47 5.09
C ALA A 64 -2.07 6.28 4.21
N PHE A 65 -0.85 5.77 4.03
CA PHE A 65 0.12 6.34 3.11
C PHE A 65 0.29 7.87 3.19
N PRO A 66 0.61 8.41 4.38
CA PRO A 66 0.55 9.85 4.66
C PRO A 66 1.54 10.69 3.84
N ALA A 67 2.56 10.05 3.26
CA ALA A 67 3.60 10.68 2.44
C ALA A 67 3.57 10.23 0.96
N LEU A 68 2.55 9.48 0.54
CA LEU A 68 2.49 8.94 -0.81
C LEU A 68 2.18 10.04 -1.80
N GLU A 69 3.02 10.13 -2.83
CA GLU A 69 2.98 11.17 -3.85
C GLU A 69 2.55 10.60 -5.21
N GLU A 70 2.84 9.33 -5.45
CA GLU A 70 2.53 8.66 -6.70
C GLU A 70 2.02 7.25 -6.43
N LEU A 71 0.84 6.96 -6.97
CA LEU A 71 0.18 5.66 -6.93
C LEU A 71 -0.09 5.22 -8.36
N ARG A 72 0.44 4.05 -8.73
CA ARG A 72 0.20 3.41 -10.02
C ARG A 72 -0.45 2.06 -9.81
N LEU A 73 -1.59 1.86 -10.44
CA LEU A 73 -2.38 0.64 -10.40
C LEU A 73 -2.56 0.16 -11.85
N GLU A 74 -1.55 -0.54 -12.36
CA GLU A 74 -1.49 -0.96 -13.76
C GLU A 74 -1.87 -2.45 -13.91
N THR A 75 -2.51 -2.78 -15.02
CA THR A 75 -2.82 -4.18 -15.39
C THR A 75 -3.50 -4.99 -14.27
N LEU A 76 -4.38 -4.35 -13.48
CA LEU A 76 -5.14 -4.99 -12.40
C LEU A 76 -6.49 -5.50 -12.88
N ILE A 77 -6.48 -6.45 -13.83
CA ILE A 77 -7.71 -6.91 -14.53
C ILE A 77 -8.76 -7.55 -13.61
N GLY A 78 -8.35 -8.02 -12.42
CA GLY A 78 -9.24 -8.64 -11.44
C GLY A 78 -9.83 -7.65 -10.43
N LEU A 79 -9.28 -6.43 -10.37
CA LEU A 79 -9.67 -5.44 -9.37
C LEU A 79 -11.02 -4.83 -9.77
N ASN A 80 -12.04 -5.09 -8.96
CA ASN A 80 -13.41 -4.68 -9.30
C ASN A 80 -13.64 -3.19 -9.06
N GLU A 81 -13.15 -2.67 -7.92
CA GLU A 81 -13.33 -1.30 -7.50
C GLU A 81 -12.17 -0.83 -6.64
N LEU A 82 -11.92 0.49 -6.66
CA LEU A 82 -11.07 1.14 -5.68
C LEU A 82 -11.91 1.49 -4.45
N PRO A 83 -11.37 1.34 -3.23
CA PRO A 83 -12.07 1.75 -2.02
C PRO A 83 -12.25 3.28 -2.01
N ASP A 84 -13.34 3.73 -1.40
CA ASP A 84 -13.61 5.15 -1.20
C ASP A 84 -12.44 5.83 -0.46
N LEU A 85 -11.99 6.97 -0.99
CA LEU A 85 -10.93 7.77 -0.38
C LEU A 85 -11.54 8.80 0.57
N GLU A 86 -11.25 8.67 1.85
CA GLU A 86 -11.56 9.68 2.87
C GLU A 86 -10.69 10.93 2.69
N GLU A 87 -11.17 12.09 3.16
CA GLU A 87 -10.54 13.41 2.96
C GLU A 87 -9.07 13.49 3.42
N GLU A 88 -8.69 12.72 4.46
CA GLU A 88 -7.33 12.67 5.00
C GLU A 88 -6.46 11.54 4.43
N SER A 89 -7.00 10.73 3.51
CA SER A 89 -6.26 9.64 2.87
C SER A 89 -5.36 10.17 1.76
N MET A 90 -4.12 9.69 1.71
CA MET A 90 -3.15 10.00 0.65
C MET A 90 -3.06 11.50 0.30
N LYS A 91 -3.15 12.39 1.30
CA LYS A 91 -3.21 13.85 1.09
C LYS A 91 -2.02 14.48 0.34
N MET A 92 -0.92 13.74 0.20
CA MET A 92 0.26 14.17 -0.55
C MET A 92 0.26 13.66 -2.00
N LEU A 93 -0.78 12.92 -2.41
CA LEU A 93 -0.88 12.30 -3.72
C LEU A 93 -0.98 13.36 -4.81
N LYS A 94 -0.01 13.32 -5.71
CA LYS A 94 0.09 14.21 -6.87
C LYS A 94 -0.38 13.51 -8.13
N GLU A 95 -0.23 12.19 -8.16
CA GLU A 95 -0.43 11.40 -9.35
C GLU A 95 -1.06 10.04 -8.99
N LEU A 96 -2.21 9.78 -9.62
CA LEU A 96 -2.92 8.51 -9.61
C LEU A 96 -3.00 8.02 -11.06
N ARG A 97 -2.42 6.85 -11.35
CA ARG A 97 -2.49 6.20 -12.66
C ARG A 97 -3.09 4.82 -12.56
#